data_AF-A0A443ZQ87-F1
#
_entry.id   AF-A0A443ZQ87-F1
#
_cell.length_a   1.000
_cell.length_b   1.000
_cell.length_c   1.000
_cell.angle_alpha   90.00
_cell.angle_beta   90.00
_cell.angle_gamma   90.00
#
_symmetry.space_group_name_H-M   'P 1'
#
loop_
_entity.id
_entity.type
_entity.pdbx_description
1 polymer ?
#
loop_
_entity_poly.entity_id
_entity_poly.type
_entity_poly.pdbx_seq_one_letter_code
_entity_poly.pdbx_strand_id
1 'polypeptide(L)'
;MAVTVETAAVFRGGGRRWFTLRAACAAEARVLLNKHCQCDHFEDGQGQHCDLPCNLHHPDRYPRIMKRLTKGLMRRYRASQP
;
A
#
# COMPACT_ATOMS: atom_id res chain seq x y z
N MET A 1 3.08 -38.42 14.73
CA MET A 1 3.16 -37.17 13.93
C MET A 1 2.63 -36.04 14.80
N ALA A 2 3.49 -35.12 15.24
CA ALA A 2 3.11 -34.05 16.18
C ALA A 2 2.75 -32.79 15.40
N VAL A 3 1.47 -32.65 15.05
CA VAL A 3 0.93 -31.42 14.47
C VAL A 3 0.34 -30.60 15.63
N THR A 4 0.84 -29.37 15.83
CA THR A 4 0.36 -28.44 16.86
C THR A 4 -0.39 -27.28 16.23
N VAL A 5 -1.35 -26.71 16.97
CA VAL A 5 -2.15 -25.55 16.54
C VAL A 5 -1.79 -24.36 17.42
N GLU A 6 -1.54 -23.21 16.79
CA GLU A 6 -1.22 -21.96 17.47
C GLU A 6 -2.08 -20.81 16.94
N THR A 7 -2.41 -19.85 17.82
CA THR A 7 -3.13 -18.63 17.44
C THR A 7 -2.16 -17.59 16.89
N ALA A 8 -2.39 -17.13 15.67
CA ALA A 8 -1.58 -16.09 15.02
C ALA A 8 -2.26 -14.70 15.06
N ALA A 9 -1.45 -13.66 15.23
CA ALA A 9 -1.91 -12.28 15.05
C ALA A 9 -2.16 -11.99 13.56
N VAL A 10 -3.33 -11.43 13.25
CA VAL A 10 -3.72 -11.06 11.89
C VAL A 10 -4.02 -9.56 11.84
N PHE A 11 -3.33 -8.87 10.94
CA PHE A 11 -3.51 -7.46 10.64
C PHE A 11 -4.42 -7.30 9.42
N ARG A 12 -5.33 -6.31 9.46
CA ARG A 12 -6.19 -5.97 8.33
C ARG A 12 -5.71 -4.67 7.70
N GLY A 13 -5.56 -4.66 6.38
CA GLY A 13 -5.13 -3.48 5.64
C GLY A 13 -5.18 -3.69 4.12
N GLY A 14 -5.56 -2.65 3.39
CA GLY A 14 -5.75 -2.67 1.94
C GLY A 14 -6.83 -3.66 1.50
N GLY A 15 -7.89 -3.82 2.31
CA GLY A 15 -8.98 -4.76 2.06
C GLY A 15 -8.64 -6.25 2.24
N ARG A 16 -7.43 -6.58 2.73
CA ARG A 16 -6.96 -7.97 2.90
C ARG A 16 -6.42 -8.23 4.31
N ARG A 17 -6.17 -9.50 4.62
CA ARG A 17 -5.56 -9.99 5.87
C ARG A 17 -4.07 -10.26 5.67
N TRP A 18 -3.27 -9.94 6.69
CA TRP A 18 -1.82 -10.06 6.67
C TRP A 18 -1.30 -10.60 8.00
N PHE A 19 -0.26 -11.42 7.97
CA PHE A 19 0.41 -11.89 9.20
C PHE A 19 1.44 -10.91 9.75
N THR A 20 1.73 -9.83 9.01
CA THR A 20 2.66 -8.79 9.48
C THR A 20 2.03 -7.40 9.38
N LEU A 21 2.30 -6.58 10.41
CA LEU A 21 1.86 -5.19 10.44
C LEU A 21 2.38 -4.41 9.24
N ARG A 22 3.65 -4.62 8.85
CA ARG A 22 4.28 -3.92 7.73
C ARG A 22 3.54 -4.18 6.43
N ALA A 23 3.15 -5.43 6.16
CA ALA A 23 2.44 -5.78 4.94
C ALA A 23 1.03 -5.17 4.90
N ALA A 24 0.30 -5.19 6.03
CA ALA A 24 -0.99 -4.52 6.14
C ALA A 24 -0.87 -3.00 5.90
N CYS A 25 0.09 -2.34 6.54
CA CYS A 25 0.33 -0.91 6.34
C CYS A 25 0.78 -0.57 4.91
N ALA A 26 1.58 -1.44 4.27
CA ALA A 26 1.99 -1.25 2.88
C ALA A 26 0.80 -1.41 1.92
N ALA A 27 -0.11 -2.35 2.18
CA ALA A 27 -1.32 -2.52 1.40
C ALA A 27 -2.25 -1.29 1.54
N GLU A 28 -2.46 -0.78 2.76
CA GLU A 28 -3.18 0.48 3.00
C GLU A 28 -2.52 1.67 2.29
N ALA A 29 -1.19 1.80 2.38
CA ALA A 29 -0.46 2.87 1.71
C ALA A 29 -0.66 2.82 0.19
N ARG A 30 -0.71 1.63 -0.41
CA ARG A 30 -0.98 1.46 -1.84
C ARG A 30 -2.40 1.87 -2.20
N VAL A 31 -3.41 1.47 -1.43
CA VAL A 31 -4.81 1.89 -1.65
C VAL A 31 -4.93 3.41 -1.55
N LEU A 32 -4.28 4.02 -0.55
CA LEU A 32 -4.25 5.47 -0.39
C LEU A 32 -3.59 6.16 -1.58
N LEU A 33 -2.47 5.62 -2.06
CA LEU A 33 -1.75 6.18 -3.20
C LEU A 33 -2.57 6.07 -4.49
N ASN A 34 -3.22 4.93 -4.71
CA ASN A 34 -4.07 4.69 -5.87
C ASN A 34 -5.24 5.67 -5.94
N LYS A 35 -5.84 6.06 -4.79
CA LYS A 35 -6.87 7.11 -4.74
C LYS A 35 -6.41 8.48 -5.27
N HIS A 36 -5.10 8.74 -5.26
CA HIS A 36 -4.50 9.99 -5.70
C HIS A 36 -3.73 9.84 -7.02
N CYS A 37 -3.61 8.61 -7.55
CA CYS A 37 -3.00 8.36 -8.85
C CYS A 37 -4.04 8.62 -9.93
N GLN A 38 -3.61 9.38 -10.94
CA GLN A 38 -4.40 9.73 -12.12
C GLN A 38 -3.99 8.85 -13.31
N CYS A 39 -3.47 7.66 -13.04
CA CYS A 39 -2.86 6.79 -14.05
C CYS A 39 -3.90 6.24 -15.05
N ASP A 40 -5.19 6.32 -14.73
CA ASP A 40 -6.29 5.80 -15.55
C ASP A 40 -7.02 6.90 -16.36
N HIS A 41 -6.55 8.17 -16.35
CA HIS A 41 -7.35 9.31 -16.86
C HIS A 41 -6.61 10.30 -17.78
N PHE A 42 -5.85 9.79 -18.74
CA PHE A 42 -5.61 10.54 -19.97
C PHE A 42 -6.06 9.67 -21.15
N GLU A 43 -7.35 9.78 -21.49
CA GLU A 43 -7.74 9.68 -22.90
C GLU A 43 -7.51 11.08 -23.48
N ASP A 44 -6.35 11.31 -24.08
CA ASP A 44 -6.26 12.32 -25.12
C ASP A 44 -7.36 12.01 -26.14
N GLY A 45 -8.07 13.03 -26.64
CA GLY A 45 -9.21 12.88 -27.57
C GLY A 45 -8.90 12.21 -28.92
N GLN A 46 -7.79 11.47 -29.01
CA GLN A 46 -7.31 10.64 -30.11
C GLN A 46 -7.08 9.16 -29.69
N GLY A 47 -7.36 8.77 -28.45
CA GLY A 47 -7.29 7.37 -28.00
C GLY A 47 -5.87 6.80 -27.85
N GLN A 48 -4.85 7.66 -27.69
CA GLN A 48 -3.49 7.22 -27.44
C GLN A 48 -3.24 7.10 -25.93
N HIS A 49 -2.83 5.93 -25.47
CA HIS A 49 -2.50 5.74 -24.07
C HIS A 49 -1.13 6.38 -23.80
N CYS A 50 -1.12 7.60 -23.26
CA CYS A 50 0.13 8.24 -22.88
C CYS A 50 0.70 7.55 -21.63
N ASP A 51 1.73 6.73 -21.81
CA ASP A 51 2.58 6.12 -20.77
C ASP A 51 3.39 7.17 -19.96
N LEU A 52 2.81 8.34 -19.66
CA LEU A 52 3.49 9.31 -18.81
C LEU A 52 3.53 8.73 -17.39
N PRO A 53 4.71 8.44 -16.83
CA PRO A 53 4.80 7.84 -15.51
C PRO A 53 4.17 8.80 -14.51
N CYS A 54 3.02 8.41 -13.95
CA CYS A 54 2.35 9.18 -12.91
C CYS A 54 3.40 9.61 -11.87
N ASN A 55 3.37 10.88 -11.47
CA ASN A 55 4.35 11.43 -10.52
C ASN A 55 4.50 10.58 -9.24
N LEU A 56 3.42 9.88 -8.86
CA LEU A 56 3.35 8.99 -7.71
C LEU A 56 3.93 7.58 -7.97
N HIS A 57 3.92 7.11 -9.22
CA HIS A 57 4.41 5.78 -9.63
C HIS A 57 5.78 5.80 -10.33
N HIS A 58 6.43 6.96 -10.43
CA HIS A 58 7.78 7.05 -10.95
C HIS A 58 8.74 6.09 -10.21
N PRO A 59 9.54 5.27 -10.92
CA PRO A 59 10.33 4.18 -10.33
C PRO A 59 11.26 4.65 -9.20
N ASP A 60 11.83 5.85 -9.30
CA ASP A 60 12.70 6.41 -8.26
C ASP A 60 11.96 6.96 -7.04
N ARG A 61 10.72 7.43 -7.22
CA ARG A 61 9.94 8.13 -6.19
C ARG A 61 9.00 7.20 -5.45
N TYR A 62 8.36 6.28 -6.16
CA TYR A 62 7.38 5.35 -5.62
C TYR A 62 7.92 4.54 -4.41
N PRO A 63 9.12 3.94 -4.45
CA PRO A 63 9.67 3.23 -3.29
C PRO A 63 9.86 4.14 -2.08
N ARG A 64 10.25 5.41 -2.30
CA ARG A 64 10.45 6.40 -1.22
C ARG A 64 9.12 6.82 -0.61
N ILE A 65 8.12 7.10 -1.45
CA ILE A 65 6.75 7.44 -1.03
C ILE A 65 6.14 6.30 -0.22
N MET A 66 6.15 5.08 -0.77
CA MET A 66 5.64 3.89 -0.09
C MET A 66 6.34 3.64 1.24
N LYS A 67 7.68 3.77 1.30
CA LYS A 67 8.44 3.64 2.54
C LYS A 67 8.01 4.65 3.60
N ARG A 68 7.80 5.92 3.20
CA ARG A 68 7.38 6.99 4.12
C ARG A 68 5.95 6.77 4.63
N LEU A 69 5.01 6.48 3.73
CA LEU A 69 3.61 6.22 4.08
C LEU A 69 3.48 5.00 5.01
N THR A 70 4.12 3.88 4.64
CA THR A 70 4.11 2.65 5.44
C THR A 70 4.65 2.89 6.85
N LYS A 71 5.80 3.58 6.97
CA LYS A 71 6.37 3.91 8.29
C LYS A 71 5.44 4.79 9.13
N GLY A 72 4.80 5.78 8.50
CA GLY A 72 3.84 6.65 9.18
C GLY A 72 2.60 5.90 9.69
N LEU A 73 2.08 4.96 8.93
CA LEU A 73 0.96 4.10 9.34
C LEU A 73 1.37 3.15 10.48
N MET A 74 2.55 2.54 10.39
CA MET A 74 3.06 1.68 11.46
C MET A 74 3.27 2.46 12.78
N ARG A 75 3.79 3.69 12.71
CA ARG A 75 3.96 4.54 13.90
C ARG A 75 2.61 4.87 14.54
N ARG A 76 1.61 5.23 13.74
CA ARG A 76 0.24 5.51 14.22
C ARG A 76 -0.40 4.28 14.88
N TYR A 77 -0.28 3.11 14.25
CA TYR A 77 -0.76 1.86 14.83
C TYR A 77 -0.12 1.56 16.19
N ARG A 78 1.21 1.70 16.30
CA ARG A 78 1.93 1.45 17.56
C ARG A 78 1.55 2.44 18.66
N ALA A 79 1.31 3.70 18.31
CA ALA A 79 0.86 4.72 19.25
C ALA A 79 -0.60 4.53 19.70
N SER A 80 -1.40 3.78 18.93
CA SER A 80 -2.79 3.47 19.26
C SER A 80 -2.97 2.14 20.01
N GLN A 81 -1.89 1.40 20.27
CA GLN A 81 -1.96 0.25 21.16
C GLN A 81 -1.88 0.76 22.61
N PRO A 82 -2.76 0.27 23.50
CA PRO A 82 -2.73 0.61 24.93
C PRO A 82 -1.46 0.12 25.62
#